data_AF-A0A7R9JNA3-F1
#
_entry.id   AF-A0A7R9JNA3-F1
#
_cell.length_a   1.000
_cell.length_b   1.000
_cell.length_c   1.000
_cell.angle_alpha   90.00
_cell.angle_beta   90.00
_cell.angle_gamma   90.00
#
_symmetry.space_group_name_H-M   'P 1'
#
loop_
_entity.id
_entity.type
_entity.pdbx_description
1 polymer ?
#
loop_
_entity_poly.entity_id
_entity_poly.type
_entity_poly.pdbx_seq_one_letter_code
_entity_poly.pdbx_strand_id
1 'polypeptide(L)'
;MSAQLDLEFLIIKGPRSTWYRPTRLDLLLDLKEKFPDLTSRIVGGNSEVGVEVKNRKTFFPVLIHPLEISELLSVSRTGSGVRVGAAVTLTNLNHVLKEEIHTQPG
;
A
#
# COMPACT_ATOMS: atom_id res chain seq x y z
N MET A 1 -15.83 5.83 -17.10
CA MET A 1 -14.47 6.25 -17.51
C MET A 1 -13.41 6.06 -16.41
N SER A 2 -13.76 5.92 -15.11
CA SER A 2 -12.76 5.77 -14.03
C SER A 2 -12.20 4.35 -13.87
N ALA A 3 -13.06 3.31 -13.93
CA ALA A 3 -12.69 1.96 -13.48
C ALA A 3 -11.68 1.19 -14.38
N GLN A 4 -11.49 1.60 -15.64
CA GLN A 4 -10.55 0.92 -16.54
C GLN A 4 -9.10 1.23 -16.17
N LEU A 5 -8.82 2.48 -15.78
CA LEU A 5 -7.48 2.87 -15.35
C LEU A 5 -7.11 2.17 -14.05
N ASP A 6 -8.07 1.91 -13.15
CA ASP A 6 -7.80 1.33 -11.84
C ASP A 6 -7.17 -0.07 -11.91
N LEU A 7 -7.42 -0.80 -13.00
CA LEU A 7 -6.90 -2.15 -13.23
C LEU A 7 -5.52 -2.18 -13.92
N GLU A 8 -5.03 -1.04 -14.39
CA GLU A 8 -3.78 -0.95 -15.17
C GLU A 8 -2.57 -0.62 -14.30
N PHE A 9 -1.43 -1.22 -14.65
CA PHE A 9 -0.13 -0.80 -14.14
C PHE A 9 0.21 0.59 -14.71
N LEU A 10 0.33 1.59 -13.84
CA LEU A 10 0.61 2.97 -14.28
C LEU A 10 2.02 3.41 -13.91
N ILE A 11 2.64 4.15 -14.83
CA ILE A 11 3.89 4.88 -14.61
C ILE A 11 3.64 6.36 -14.85
N ILE A 12 3.79 7.16 -13.81
CA ILE A 12 3.64 8.62 -13.88
C ILE A 12 5.01 9.24 -13.66
N LYS A 13 5.58 9.80 -14.73
CA LYS A 13 6.89 10.44 -14.69
C LYS A 13 6.73 11.94 -14.43
N GLY A 14 7.25 12.40 -13.29
CA GLY A 14 7.38 13.82 -12.99
C GLY A 14 8.81 14.33 -13.22
N PRO A 15 9.04 15.65 -13.09
CA PRO A 15 10.36 16.24 -13.30
C PRO A 15 11.43 15.79 -12.29
N ARG A 16 11.00 15.30 -11.12
CA ARG A 16 11.91 14.89 -10.04
C ARG A 16 11.74 13.42 -9.67
N SER A 17 10.51 12.91 -9.65
CA SER A 17 10.21 11.54 -9.24
C SER A 17 9.31 10.81 -10.25
N THR A 18 9.45 9.48 -10.27
CA THR A 18 8.57 8.58 -11.01
C THR A 18 7.71 7.80 -10.03
N TRP A 19 6.40 7.78 -10.29
CA TRP A 19 5.44 7.00 -9.54
C TRP A 19 5.09 5.74 -10.31
N TYR A 20 5.15 4.61 -9.62
CA TYR A 20 4.67 3.31 -10.12
C TYR A 20 3.45 2.90 -9.31
N ARG A 21 2.39 2.49 -10.01
CA ARG A 21 1.18 1.95 -9.38
C ARG A 21 0.98 0.51 -9.83
N PRO A 22 1.63 -0.46 -9.16
CA PRO A 22 1.43 -1.87 -9.46
C PRO A 22 0.03 -2.34 -9.04
N THR A 23 -0.53 -3.24 -9.85
CA THR A 23 -1.84 -3.86 -9.61
C THR A 23 -1.74 -5.32 -9.18
N ARG A 24 -0.51 -5.86 -9.12
CA ARG A 24 -0.22 -7.23 -8.73
C ARG A 24 0.99 -7.31 -7.81
N LEU A 25 1.02 -8.35 -6.98
CA LEU A 25 2.09 -8.55 -6.00
C LEU A 25 3.44 -8.87 -6.64
N ASP A 26 3.45 -9.64 -7.73
CA ASP A 26 4.66 -9.94 -8.51
C ASP A 26 5.34 -8.66 -9.02
N LEU A 27 4.57 -7.76 -9.63
CA LEU A 27 5.07 -6.47 -10.12
C LEU A 27 5.62 -5.58 -9.01
N LEU A 28 5.04 -5.64 -7.80
CA LEU A 28 5.57 -4.92 -6.64
C LEU A 28 6.93 -5.50 -6.21
N LEU A 29 7.06 -6.83 -6.22
CA LEU A 29 8.32 -7.50 -5.88
C LEU A 29 9.41 -7.18 -6.92
N ASP A 30 9.08 -7.22 -8.21
CA ASP A 30 9.99 -6.84 -9.30
C ASP A 30 10.48 -5.40 -9.14
N LEU A 31 9.58 -4.46 -8.80
CA LEU A 31 9.94 -3.06 -8.55
C LEU A 31 10.86 -2.93 -7.33
N LYS A 32 10.63 -3.71 -6.28
CA LYS A 32 11.46 -3.70 -5.07
C LYS A 32 12.86 -4.29 -5.32
N GLU A 33 12.94 -5.34 -6.13
CA GLU A 33 14.22 -5.92 -6.55
C GLU A 33 15.00 -4.94 -7.44
N LYS A 34 14.29 -4.26 -8.36
CA LYS A 34 14.88 -3.30 -9.29
C LYS A 34 15.36 -2.00 -8.62
N PHE A 35 14.66 -1.53 -7.60
CA PHE A 35 14.95 -0.25 -6.95
C PHE A 35 15.24 -0.41 -5.45
N PRO A 36 16.51 -0.30 -5.03
CA PRO A 36 16.90 -0.43 -3.62
C PRO A 36 16.14 0.53 -2.71
N ASP A 37 15.97 0.14 -1.44
CA ASP A 37 15.25 0.92 -0.40
C ASP A 37 15.81 2.34 -0.19
N LEU A 38 17.07 2.59 -0.59
CA LEU A 38 17.70 3.91 -0.56
C LEU A 38 17.18 4.86 -1.65
N THR A 39 16.60 4.32 -2.72
CA THR A 39 16.19 5.06 -3.93
C THR A 39 14.68 4.97 -4.21
N SER A 40 13.97 4.10 -3.50
CA SER A 40 12.54 3.90 -3.65
C SER A 40 11.81 3.98 -2.31
N ARG A 41 10.51 4.28 -2.36
CA ARG A 41 9.63 4.22 -1.19
C ARG A 41 8.25 3.70 -1.57
N ILE A 42 7.76 2.76 -0.78
CA ILE A 42 6.37 2.30 -0.85
C ILE A 42 5.49 3.28 -0.09
N VAL A 43 4.43 3.76 -0.74
CA VAL A 43 3.50 4.77 -0.22
C VAL A 43 2.09 4.18 -0.21
N GLY A 44 1.67 3.63 0.93
CA GLY A 44 0.29 3.15 1.14
C GLY A 44 -0.66 4.24 1.68
N GLY A 45 -0.12 5.18 2.46
CA GLY A 45 -0.81 6.41 2.86
C GLY A 45 0.22 7.54 2.92
N ASN A 46 -0.16 8.74 2.49
CA ASN A 46 0.81 9.85 2.42
C ASN A 46 1.08 10.51 3.79
N SER A 47 0.42 10.06 4.86
CA SER A 47 0.49 10.66 6.19
C SER A 47 1.87 10.53 6.84
N GLU A 48 2.59 9.42 6.62
CA GLU A 48 3.95 9.22 7.15
C GLU A 48 5.01 9.82 6.21
N VAL A 49 4.86 9.58 4.91
CA VAL A 49 5.77 10.08 3.85
C VAL A 49 5.80 11.61 3.82
N GLY A 50 4.66 12.27 4.03
CA GLY A 50 4.59 13.74 4.10
C GLY A 50 5.35 14.35 5.29
N VAL A 51 5.44 13.63 6.41
CA VAL A 51 6.20 14.07 7.59
C VAL A 51 7.69 13.82 7.39
N GLU A 52 8.09 12.67 6.83
CA GLU A 52 9.48 12.34 6.57
C GLU A 52 10.15 13.23 5.52
N VAL A 53 9.47 13.52 4.40
CA VAL A 53 10.02 14.43 3.37
C VAL A 53 10.22 15.84 3.93
N LYS A 54 9.29 16.30 4.79
CA LYS A 54 9.35 17.62 5.40
C LYS A 54 10.45 17.72 6.48
N ASN A 55 10.68 16.66 7.25
CA ASN A 55 11.58 16.68 8.41
C ASN A 55 12.97 16.08 8.16
N ARG A 56 13.15 15.18 7.17
CA ARG A 56 14.43 14.47 6.95
C ARG A 56 15.19 14.87 5.69
N LYS A 57 14.64 15.77 4.84
CA LYS A 57 15.23 16.17 3.55
C LYS A 57 15.62 14.99 2.64
N THR A 58 15.03 13.81 2.86
CA THR A 58 15.30 12.62 2.05
C THR A 58 14.42 12.67 0.80
N PHE A 59 15.06 12.62 -0.36
CA PHE A 59 14.39 12.63 -1.65
C PHE A 59 14.39 11.22 -2.24
N PHE A 60 13.21 10.71 -2.60
CA PHE A 60 13.06 9.42 -3.26
C PHE A 60 12.69 9.64 -4.74
N PRO A 61 13.58 9.31 -5.69
CA PRO A 61 13.29 9.43 -7.12
C PRO A 61 12.23 8.43 -7.59
N VAL A 62 12.04 7.33 -6.86
CA VAL A 62 11.04 6.29 -7.17
C VAL A 62 10.03 6.18 -6.04
N LEU A 63 8.75 6.28 -6.38
CA LEU A 63 7.64 6.12 -5.46
C LEU A 63 6.73 5.00 -5.95
N ILE A 64 6.34 4.09 -5.07
CA ILE A 64 5.55 2.92 -5.43
C ILE A 64 4.26 2.95 -4.63
N HIS A 65 3.11 2.92 -5.30
CA HIS A 65 1.79 2.99 -4.69
C HIS A 65 1.03 1.68 -4.90
N PRO A 66 1.04 0.75 -3.92
CA PRO A 66 0.56 -0.62 -4.10
C PRO A 66 -0.92 -0.81 -3.71
N LEU A 67 -1.73 0.25 -3.67
CA LEU A 67 -3.10 0.16 -3.16
C LEU A 67 -4.08 -0.59 -4.09
N GLU A 68 -3.67 -1.01 -5.29
CA GLU A 68 -4.53 -1.82 -6.17
C GLU A 68 -4.28 -3.33 -6.02
N ILE A 69 -3.41 -3.73 -5.09
CA ILE A 69 -3.06 -5.13 -4.86
C ILE A 69 -4.02 -5.71 -3.82
N SER A 70 -4.93 -6.57 -4.28
CA SER A 70 -6.01 -7.14 -3.45
C SER A 70 -5.48 -7.87 -2.21
N GLU A 71 -4.35 -8.55 -2.33
CA GLU A 71 -3.72 -9.26 -1.21
C GLU A 71 -3.32 -8.31 -0.08
N LEU A 72 -2.88 -7.09 -0.41
CA LEU A 72 -2.48 -6.08 0.56
C LEU A 72 -3.68 -5.34 1.18
N LEU A 73 -4.83 -5.35 0.51
CA LEU A 73 -6.08 -4.74 0.99
C LEU A 73 -7.01 -5.73 1.69
N SER A 74 -6.73 -7.03 1.61
CA SER A 74 -7.59 -8.07 2.14
C SER A 74 -7.50 -8.19 3.66
N VAL A 75 -8.63 -8.49 4.30
CA VAL A 75 -8.69 -8.95 5.68
C VAL A 75 -9.36 -10.32 5.68
N SER A 76 -8.76 -11.30 6.33
CA SER A 76 -9.26 -12.68 6.35
C SER A 76 -9.20 -13.27 7.75
N ARG A 77 -10.19 -14.09 8.09
CA ARG A 77 -10.21 -14.87 9.32
C ARG A 77 -9.39 -16.15 9.11
N THR A 78 -8.63 -16.51 10.12
CA THR A 78 -7.81 -17.71 10.18
C THR A 78 -8.19 -18.49 11.43
N GLY A 79 -7.78 -19.76 11.54
CA GLY A 79 -8.10 -20.58 12.71
C GLY A 79 -7.55 -20.04 14.05
N SER A 80 -6.58 -19.11 14.01
CA SER A 80 -5.94 -18.52 15.19
C SER A 80 -6.16 -17.02 15.34
N GLY A 81 -7.02 -16.40 14.52
CA GLY A 81 -7.26 -14.94 14.56
C GLY A 81 -7.45 -14.31 13.20
N VAL A 82 -7.17 -13.01 13.08
CA VAL A 82 -7.38 -12.23 11.84
C VAL A 82 -6.06 -11.92 11.14
N ARG A 83 -5.96 -12.20 9.85
CA ARG A 83 -4.88 -11.77 8.96
C ARG A 83 -5.29 -10.48 8.26
N VAL A 84 -4.49 -9.43 8.44
CA VAL A 84 -4.73 -8.09 7.90
C VAL A 84 -3.66 -7.77 6.85
N GLY A 85 -4.08 -7.36 5.66
CA GLY A 85 -3.18 -6.88 4.61
C GLY A 85 -2.52 -5.55 4.98
N ALA A 86 -1.28 -5.35 4.53
CA ALA A 86 -0.45 -4.21 4.94
C ALA A 86 -0.96 -2.83 4.45
N ALA A 87 -1.85 -2.81 3.44
CA ALA A 87 -2.42 -1.59 2.88
C ALA A 87 -3.85 -1.32 3.38
N VAL A 88 -4.38 -2.15 4.29
CA VAL A 88 -5.71 -1.94 4.88
C VAL A 88 -5.73 -0.62 5.65
N THR A 89 -6.73 0.22 5.40
CA THR A 89 -6.88 1.49 6.10
C THR A 89 -7.21 1.26 7.57
N LEU A 90 -6.76 2.17 8.46
CA LEU A 90 -7.08 2.09 9.89
C LEU A 90 -8.59 2.11 10.15
N THR A 91 -9.36 2.83 9.31
CA THR A 91 -10.83 2.84 9.37
C THR A 91 -11.42 1.46 9.11
N ASN A 92 -10.97 0.78 8.04
CA ASN A 92 -11.44 -0.56 7.70
C ASN A 92 -11.02 -1.57 8.78
N LEU A 93 -9.77 -1.48 9.27
CA LEU A 93 -9.29 -2.34 10.34
C LEU A 93 -10.12 -2.18 11.61
N ASN A 94 -10.41 -0.95 12.03
CA ASN A 94 -11.23 -0.68 13.21
C ASN A 94 -12.65 -1.26 13.06
N HIS A 95 -13.23 -1.17 11.86
CA HIS A 95 -14.52 -1.77 11.57
C HIS A 95 -14.48 -3.29 11.76
N VAL A 96 -13.53 -3.97 11.10
CA VAL A 96 -13.42 -5.44 11.19
C VAL A 96 -13.16 -5.89 12.63
N LEU A 97 -12.25 -5.23 13.36
CA LEU A 97 -11.98 -5.60 14.75
C LEU A 97 -13.19 -5.45 15.66
N LYS A 98 -14.01 -4.41 15.45
CA LYS A 98 -15.28 -4.28 16.18
C LYS A 98 -16.22 -5.43 15.85
N GLU A 99 -16.36 -5.82 14.59
CA GLU A 99 -17.19 -6.98 14.22
C GLU A 99 -16.70 -8.27 14.89
N GLU A 100 -15.38 -8.51 14.92
CA GLU A 100 -14.81 -9.69 15.60
C GLU A 100 -15.15 -9.71 17.09
N ILE A 101 -15.05 -8.57 17.78
CA ILE A 101 -15.39 -8.48 19.21
C ILE A 101 -16.87 -8.82 19.47
N HIS A 102 -17.77 -8.47 18.55
CA HIS A 102 -19.20 -8.78 18.71
C HIS A 102 -19.55 -10.22 18.31
N THR A 103 -18.74 -10.85 17.46
CA THR A 103 -19.03 -12.17 16.89
C THR A 103 -18.31 -13.31 17.61
N GLN A 104 -17.20 -13.04 18.28
CA GLN A 104 -16.51 -14.03 19.10
C GLN A 104 -17.13 -14.08 20.51
N PRO A 105 -17.64 -15.24 20.95
CA PRO A 105 -18.08 -15.40 22.34
C PRO A 105 -16.87 -15.30 23.28
N GLY A 106 -17.05 -14.61 24.40
CA GLY A 106 -16.07 -14.55 25.49
C GLY A 106 -15.87 -15.87 26.19
#